data_AF-A0A661VF04-F1
#
_entry.id   AF-A0A661VF04-F1
#
_cell.length_a   1.000
_cell.length_b   1.000
_cell.length_c   1.000
_cell.angle_alpha   90.00
_cell.angle_beta   90.00
_cell.angle_gamma   90.00
#
_symmetry.space_group_name_H-M   'P 1'
#
loop_
_entity.id
_entity.type
_entity.pdbx_description
1 polymer ?
#
loop_
_entity_poly.entity_id
_entity_poly.type
_entity_poly.pdbx_seq_one_letter_code
_entity_poly.pdbx_strand_id
1 'polypeptide(L)'
;MSVLVILVIGFLAGLCVGALGVGGGALIIPGLVLLLGVEQHTAQGVALAVIPFAAVAGTLAHLRQRNVHLGLVARIAPVAMVAALLGAWIAGIIAARFLSIGFGLLLLLIGSKMILRKEEKGVEAL
;
A
#
# COMPACT_ATOMS: atom_id res chain seq x y z
N MET A 1 0.70 25.17 8.95
CA MET A 1 0.76 24.02 9.90
C MET A 1 2.22 23.83 10.29
N SER A 2 2.53 23.81 11.59
CA SER A 2 3.91 23.73 12.09
C SER A 2 4.58 22.43 11.66
N VAL A 3 5.83 22.49 11.16
CA VAL A 3 6.60 21.33 10.64
C VAL A 3 6.63 20.15 11.62
N LEU A 4 6.62 20.44 12.92
CA LEU A 4 6.55 19.45 14.00
C LEU A 4 5.31 18.53 13.89
N VAL A 5 4.15 19.08 13.55
CA VAL A 5 2.89 18.32 13.44
C VAL A 5 2.97 17.34 12.26
N ILE A 6 3.59 17.77 11.15
CA ILE A 6 3.76 16.93 9.96
C ILE A 6 4.70 15.76 10.24
N LEU A 7 5.79 16.00 10.99
CA LEU A 7 6.72 14.96 11.42
C LEU A 7 6.06 13.91 12.32
N VAL A 8 5.28 14.34 13.32
CA VAL A 8 4.59 13.42 14.24
C VAL A 8 3.55 12.58 13.50
N ILE A 9 2.74 13.18 12.62
CA ILE A 9 1.75 12.46 11.82
C ILE A 9 2.44 11.48 10.86
N GLY A 10 3.50 11.92 10.18
CA GLY A 10 4.27 11.06 9.28
C GLY A 10 4.92 9.88 9.99
N PHE A 11 5.44 10.08 11.21
CA PHE A 11 6.02 9.02 12.03
C PHE A 11 4.97 8.00 12.47
N LEU A 12 3.83 8.45 13.02
CA LEU A 12 2.75 7.56 13.45
C LEU A 12 2.12 6.81 12.27
N ALA A 13 1.90 7.50 11.15
CA ALA A 13 1.40 6.88 9.93
C ALA A 13 2.39 5.83 9.39
N GLY A 14 3.69 6.12 9.39
CA GLY A 14 4.74 5.19 9.00
C GLY A 14 4.80 3.95 9.89
N LEU A 15 4.64 4.12 11.20
CA LEU A 15 4.54 3.03 12.18
C LEU A 15 3.32 2.13 11.91
N CYS A 16 2.14 2.72 11.72
CA CYS A 16 0.93 1.97 11.40
C CYS A 16 1.07 1.22 10.07
N VAL A 17 1.58 1.88 9.03
CA VAL A 17 1.80 1.26 7.71
C VAL A 17 2.83 0.13 7.79
N GLY A 18 3.94 0.35 8.49
CA GLY A 18 5.00 -0.64 8.66
C GLY A 18 4.55 -1.85 9.46
N ALA A 19 3.76 -1.64 10.51
CA ALA A 19 3.18 -2.71 11.33
C ALA A 19 2.13 -3.53 10.55
N LEU A 20 1.32 -2.88 9.72
CA LEU A 20 0.29 -3.56 8.92
C LEU A 20 0.88 -4.30 7.70
N GLY A 21 2.07 -3.92 7.21
CA GLY A 21 2.70 -4.54 6.05
C GLY A 21 1.97 -4.35 4.71
N VAL A 22 0.92 -3.52 4.68
CA VAL A 22 0.03 -3.31 3.50
C VAL A 22 0.67 -2.44 2.40
N GLY A 23 1.90 -1.97 2.59
CA GLY A 23 2.61 -1.18 1.56
C GLY A 23 2.10 0.26 1.42
N GLY A 24 1.55 0.86 2.47
CA GLY A 24 1.40 2.32 2.64
C GLY A 24 0.40 3.07 1.76
N GLY A 25 0.12 2.62 0.54
CA GLY A 25 -0.72 3.33 -0.42
C GLY A 25 -2.13 3.59 0.10
N ALA A 26 -2.72 2.65 0.83
CA ALA A 26 -4.04 2.78 1.42
C ALA A 26 -4.16 3.89 2.48
N LEU A 27 -3.05 4.32 3.07
CA LEU A 27 -3.01 5.37 4.11
C LEU A 27 -2.37 6.68 3.58
N ILE A 28 -1.26 6.57 2.86
CA ILE A 28 -0.49 7.72 2.35
C ILE A 28 -1.28 8.49 1.29
N ILE A 29 -1.90 7.80 0.33
CA ILE A 29 -2.63 8.43 -0.78
C ILE A 29 -3.85 9.23 -0.27
N PRO A 30 -4.79 8.66 0.50
CA PRO A 30 -5.91 9.45 1.01
C PRO A 30 -5.44 10.49 2.04
N GLY A 31 -4.35 10.22 2.78
CA GLY A 31 -3.71 11.20 3.65
C GLY A 31 -3.31 12.48 2.90
N LEU A 32 -2.57 12.34 1.79
CA LEU A 32 -2.11 13.47 0.98
C LEU A 32 -3.26 14.18 0.25
N VAL A 33 -4.22 13.42 -0.26
CA VAL A 33 -5.33 13.98 -1.05
C VAL A 33 -6.36 14.67 -0.15
N LEU A 34 -6.76 14.04 0.96
CA LEU A 34 -7.82 14.56 1.83
C LEU A 34 -7.33 15.59 2.84
N LEU A 35 -6.13 15.41 3.43
CA LEU A 35 -5.62 16.36 4.43
C LEU A 35 -4.83 17.51 3.80
N LEU A 36 -4.07 17.24 2.74
CA LEU A 36 -3.17 18.23 2.13
C LEU A 36 -3.69 18.76 0.78
N GLY A 37 -4.75 18.19 0.20
CA GLY A 37 -5.32 18.66 -1.07
C GLY A 37 -4.40 18.42 -2.27
N VAL A 38 -3.45 17.49 -2.17
CA VAL A 38 -2.50 17.18 -3.25
C VAL A 38 -3.24 16.46 -4.39
N GLU A 39 -2.87 16.76 -5.64
CA GLU A 39 -3.43 16.08 -6.80
C GLU A 39 -3.18 14.56 -6.73
N GLN A 40 -4.17 13.75 -7.14
CA GLN A 40 -4.13 12.30 -7.08
C GLN A 40 -2.86 11.69 -7.71
N HIS A 41 -2.45 12.19 -8.88
CA HIS A 41 -1.25 11.73 -9.59
C HIS A 41 0.03 11.99 -8.80
N THR A 42 0.16 13.19 -8.23
CA THR A 42 1.29 13.55 -7.38
C THR A 42 1.31 12.72 -6.09
N ALA A 43 0.15 12.53 -5.46
CA ALA A 43 0.03 11.72 -4.25
C ALA A 43 0.45 10.25 -4.49
N GLN A 44 0.09 9.69 -5.65
CA GLN A 44 0.54 8.35 -6.04
C GLN A 44 2.04 8.28 -6.31
N GLY A 45 2.62 9.28 -6.98
CA GLY A 45 4.06 9.38 -7.18
C GLY A 45 4.83 9.42 -5.86
N VAL A 46 4.35 10.20 -4.89
CA VAL A 46 4.95 10.26 -3.54
C VAL A 46 4.83 8.90 -2.84
N ALA A 47 3.67 8.24 -2.91
CA ALA A 47 3.51 6.91 -2.34
C ALA A 47 4.49 5.89 -2.95
N LEU A 48 4.63 5.88 -4.28
CA LEU A 48 5.59 5.00 -4.99
C LEU A 48 7.04 5.24 -4.57
N ALA A 49 7.41 6.45 -4.18
CA ALA A 49 8.74 6.74 -3.64
C ALA A 49 8.97 6.14 -2.24
N VAL A 50 7.93 6.09 -1.40
CA VAL A 50 8.02 5.60 -0.01
C VAL A 50 7.90 4.08 0.08
N ILE A 51 7.09 3.47 -0.78
CA ILE A 51 6.78 2.03 -0.75
C ILE A 51 8.02 1.12 -0.80
N PRO A 52 9.05 1.37 -1.63
CA PRO A 52 10.26 0.54 -1.66
C PRO A 52 10.96 0.45 -0.31
N PHE A 53 11.04 1.56 0.44
CA PHE A 53 11.66 1.57 1.77
C PHE A 53 10.87 0.70 2.75
N ALA A 54 9.54 0.82 2.75
CA ALA A 54 8.67 -0.02 3.57
C ALA A 54 8.75 -1.50 3.16
N ALA A 55 8.81 -1.78 1.86
CA ALA A 55 8.92 -3.14 1.32
C ALA A 55 10.26 -3.79 1.71
N VAL A 56 11.37 -3.06 1.65
CA VAL A 56 12.69 -3.54 2.10
C VAL A 56 12.66 -3.86 3.60
N ALA A 57 12.13 -2.94 4.42
CA ALA A 57 12.03 -3.15 5.86
C ALA A 57 11.16 -4.37 6.20
N GLY A 58 9.99 -4.51 5.57
CA GLY A 58 9.11 -5.66 5.75
C GLY A 58 9.72 -6.97 5.27
N THR A 59 10.37 -6.95 4.11
CA THR A 59 11.08 -8.13 3.56
C THR A 59 12.18 -8.58 4.51
N LEU A 60 12.99 -7.65 5.03
CA LEU A 60 14.07 -7.98 5.96
C LEU A 60 13.53 -8.55 7.27
N ALA A 61 12.42 -8.01 7.79
CA ALA A 61 11.76 -8.53 8.98
C ALA A 61 11.26 -9.97 8.77
N HIS A 62 10.59 -10.26 7.65
CA HIS A 62 10.10 -11.60 7.34
C HIS A 62 11.23 -12.60 7.05
N LEU A 63 12.29 -12.15 6.39
CA LEU A 63 13.47 -12.98 6.12
C LEU A 63 14.16 -13.40 7.43
N ARG A 64 14.24 -12.49 8.41
CA ARG A 64 14.79 -12.78 9.74
C ARG A 64 13.94 -13.79 10.53
N GLN A 65 12.63 -13.82 10.28
CA GLN A 65 11.72 -14.82 10.85
C GLN A 65 11.74 -16.17 10.11
N ARG A 66 12.57 -16.33 9.06
CA ARG A 66 12.65 -17.52 8.19
C ARG A 66 11.31 -17.94 7.56
N ASN A 67 10.34 -17.04 7.49
CA ASN A 67 9.00 -17.32 6.98
C ASN A 67 8.85 -17.04 5.47
N VAL A 68 9.95 -17.16 4.71
CA VAL A 68 9.99 -16.78 3.29
C VAL A 68 10.31 -18.01 2.43
N HIS A 69 9.32 -18.46 1.67
CA HIS A 69 9.50 -19.54 0.69
C HIS A 69 10.08 -19.00 -0.62
N LEU A 70 11.40 -19.00 -0.73
CA LEU A 70 12.13 -18.46 -1.89
C LEU A 70 11.69 -19.08 -3.23
N GLY A 71 11.30 -20.36 -3.24
CA GLY A 71 10.78 -21.03 -4.45
C GLY A 71 9.44 -20.46 -4.93
N LEU A 72 8.58 -20.02 -4.01
CA LEU A 72 7.29 -19.40 -4.34
C LEU A 72 7.52 -17.95 -4.81
N VAL A 73 8.40 -17.23 -4.11
CA VAL A 73 8.82 -15.86 -4.47
C VAL A 73 9.38 -15.84 -5.90
N ALA A 74 10.26 -16.76 -6.26
CA ALA A 74 10.84 -16.82 -7.60
C ALA A 74 9.81 -17.00 -8.72
N ARG A 75 8.67 -17.66 -8.43
CA ARG A 75 7.59 -17.86 -9.41
C ARG A 75 6.65 -16.66 -9.50
N ILE A 76 6.34 -16.01 -8.37
CA ILE A 76 5.34 -14.94 -8.30
C ILE A 76 5.96 -13.56 -8.56
N ALA A 77 7.18 -13.32 -8.09
CA ALA A 77 7.88 -12.04 -8.22
C ALA A 77 7.93 -11.50 -9.66
N PRO A 78 8.31 -12.28 -10.71
CA PRO A 78 8.36 -11.75 -12.07
C PRO A 78 6.97 -11.33 -12.57
N VAL A 79 5.93 -12.12 -12.29
CA VAL A 79 4.55 -11.79 -12.68
C VAL A 79 4.07 -10.53 -11.96
N ALA A 80 4.33 -10.43 -10.65
CA ALA A 80 4.01 -9.24 -9.86
C ALA A 80 4.74 -8.01 -10.37
N MET A 81 6.01 -8.14 -10.77
CA MET A 81 6.81 -7.03 -11.30
C MET A 81 6.23 -6.54 -12.64
N VAL A 82 5.95 -7.44 -13.57
CA VAL A 82 5.32 -7.06 -14.86
C VAL A 82 3.94 -6.44 -14.64
N ALA A 83 3.12 -7.01 -13.76
CA ALA A 83 1.80 -6.47 -13.44
C ALA A 83 1.89 -5.07 -12.82
N ALA A 84 2.86 -4.84 -11.93
CA ALA A 84 3.10 -3.54 -11.31
C ALA A 84 3.55 -2.48 -12.34
N LEU A 85 4.47 -2.82 -13.24
CA LEU A 85 4.91 -1.90 -14.31
C LEU A 85 3.75 -1.57 -15.26
N LEU A 86 2.99 -2.57 -15.70
CA LEU A 86 1.82 -2.35 -16.56
C LEU A 86 0.76 -1.51 -15.86
N GLY A 87 0.49 -1.79 -14.58
CA GLY A 87 -0.45 -1.01 -13.77
C GLY A 87 -0.02 0.45 -13.62
N ALA A 88 1.26 0.69 -13.34
CA ALA A 88 1.81 2.05 -13.25
C ALA A 88 1.72 2.80 -14.59
N TRP A 89 2.00 2.12 -15.70
CA TRP A 89 1.91 2.73 -17.03
C TRP A 89 0.47 3.10 -17.39
N ILE A 90 -0.48 2.19 -17.15
CA ILE A 90 -1.91 2.44 -17.37
C ILE A 90 -2.41 3.59 -16.46
N ALA A 91 -2.01 3.61 -15.20
CA ALA A 91 -2.39 4.66 -14.26
C ALA A 91 -1.94 6.06 -14.71
N GLY A 92 -0.76 6.16 -15.35
CA GLY A 92 -0.25 7.43 -15.87
C GLY A 92 -1.03 8.00 -17.05
N ILE A 93 -1.81 7.18 -17.76
CA ILE A 93 -2.62 7.60 -18.92
C ILE A 93 -4.04 8.00 -18.50
N ILE A 94 -4.50 7.54 -17.34
CA ILE A 94 -5.85 7.80 -16.84
C ILE A 94 -5.92 9.20 -16.20
N ALA A 95 -6.99 9.95 -16.48
CA ALA A 95 -7.18 11.26 -15.86
C ALA A 95 -7.38 11.16 -14.33
N ALA A 96 -6.83 12.11 -13.58
CA ALA A 96 -6.78 12.11 -12.11
C ALA A 96 -8.15 11.83 -11.45
N ARG A 97 -9.23 12.36 -12.04
CA ARG A 97 -10.60 12.18 -11.56
C ARG A 97 -11.04 10.72 -11.54
N PHE A 98 -10.80 9.98 -12.62
CA PHE A 98 -11.17 8.56 -12.70
C PHE A 98 -10.32 7.72 -11.76
N LEU A 99 -9.04 8.06 -11.64
CA LEU A 99 -8.11 7.38 -10.75
C LEU A 99 -8.47 7.57 -9.28
N SER A 100 -8.92 8.77 -8.91
CA SER A 100 -9.41 9.09 -7.56
C SER A 100 -10.70 8.34 -7.24
N ILE A 101 -11.67 8.31 -8.17
CA ILE A 101 -12.93 7.57 -7.99
C ILE A 101 -12.66 6.07 -7.86
N GLY A 102 -11.84 5.49 -8.75
CA GLY A 102 -11.51 4.07 -8.72
C GLY A 102 -10.77 3.66 -7.44
N PHE A 103 -9.82 4.48 -7.00
CA PHE A 103 -9.10 4.26 -5.75
C PHE A 103 -10.02 4.37 -4.52
N GLY A 104 -10.90 5.37 -4.49
CA GLY A 104 -11.91 5.51 -3.43
C GLY A 104 -12.87 4.32 -3.38
N LEU A 105 -13.33 3.83 -4.53
CA LEU A 105 -14.19 2.65 -4.61
C LEU A 105 -13.46 1.39 -4.13
N LEU A 106 -12.19 1.22 -4.51
CA LEU A 106 -11.34 0.12 -4.04
C LEU A 106 -11.18 0.15 -2.52
N LEU A 107 -10.90 1.32 -1.93
CA LEU A 107 -10.81 1.48 -0.48
C LEU A 107 -12.14 1.15 0.22
N LEU A 108 -13.26 1.61 -0.32
CA LEU A 108 -14.59 1.27 0.21
C LEU A 108 -14.88 -0.22 0.14
N LEU A 109 -14.51 -0.89 -0.97
CA LEU A 109 -14.66 -2.34 -1.12
C LEU A 109 -13.78 -3.11 -0.13
N ILE A 110 -12.52 -2.72 0.04
CA ILE A 110 -11.60 -3.35 0.99
C ILE A 110 -12.11 -3.16 2.43
N GLY A 111 -12.47 -1.93 2.80
CA GLY A 111 -13.00 -1.61 4.12
C GLY A 111 -14.32 -2.34 4.40
N SER A 112 -15.24 -2.37 3.42
CA SER A 112 -16.49 -3.12 3.54
C SER A 112 -16.25 -4.61 3.67
N LYS A 113 -15.36 -5.20 2.85
CA LYS A 113 -14.99 -6.60 3.00
C LYS A 113 -14.36 -6.87 4.36
N MET A 114 -13.55 -5.98 4.90
CA MET A 114 -12.94 -6.17 6.22
C MET A 114 -13.98 -6.17 7.35
N ILE A 115 -15.03 -5.34 7.25
CA ILE A 115 -16.16 -5.32 8.20
C ILE A 115 -17.07 -6.54 8.04
N LEU A 116 -17.33 -6.97 6.81
CA LEU A 116 -18.22 -8.09 6.49
C LEU A 116 -17.52 -9.45 6.62
N ARG A 117 -16.19 -9.48 6.69
CA ARG A 117 -15.39 -10.68 6.92
C ARG A 117 -15.56 -11.12 8.37
N LYS A 118 -16.63 -11.86 8.60
CA LYS A 118 -16.80 -12.77 9.72
C LYS A 118 -15.59 -13.71 9.74
N GLU A 119 -14.88 -13.80 10.87
CA GLU A 119 -13.66 -14.59 11.03
C GLU A 119 -13.76 -15.94 10.30
N GLU A 120 -13.02 -16.09 9.19
CA GLU A 120 -12.72 -17.41 8.64
C GLU A 120 -11.72 -18.04 9.60
N LYS A 121 -12.27 -18.85 10.51
CA LYS A 121 -11.52 -19.79 11.33
C LYS A 121 -10.59 -20.63 10.46
N GLY A 122 -9.31 -20.63 10.80
CA GLY A 122 -8.36 -21.74 10.66
C GLY A 122 -8.23 -22.38 9.29
N VAL A 123 -7.24 -21.95 8.51
CA VAL A 123 -6.57 -22.87 7.58
C VAL A 123 -5.26 -23.29 8.25
N GLU A 124 -5.42 -24.19 9.24
CA GLU A 124 -4.35 -25.03 9.79
C GLU A 124 -4.85 -26.48 9.63
N ALA A 125 -4.72 -27.01 8.42
CA ALA A 125 -4.75 -28.45 8.12
C ALA A 125 -4.51 -28.64 6.61
N LEU A 126 -3.24 -28.74 6.22
CA LEU A 126 -2.75 -29.69 5.21
C LEU A 126 -1.22 -29.71 5.20
#